data_AF-A0A8T4IP57-F1
#
_entry.id   AF-A0A8T4IP57-F1
#
_cell.length_a   1.000
_cell.length_b   1.000
_cell.length_c   1.000
_cell.angle_alpha   90.00
_cell.angle_beta   90.00
_cell.angle_gamma   90.00
#
_symmetry.space_group_name_H-M   'P 1'
#
loop_
_entity.id
_entity.type
_entity.pdbx_description
1 polymer ?
#
loop_
_entity_poly.entity_id
_entity_poly.type
_entity_poly.pdbx_seq_one_letter_code
_entity_poly.pdbx_strand_id
1 'polypeptide(L)'
;MSAVTGRAEGPVAGRPSGRDARVLTVLTRARLPERTLTRRERATVRALSGEERQRQWLISRFALRLLLGMLGEPADTAGYAFPHPWLSLSHTRGAAAAAAAAYAGPALAGVGVDVGVDAEAGADAVRARTVRPDAGRFFLGDRERDWLAGLPETERADELARLWTVKEALLKADPANARTTLADYLPANAAARQGRAGRSGGEAEGEGGAVFGYATGHCGDTWLTVAAAFHRRSGSGSGAGSGDDEGGVPEPSAPAPSPPPPSVTFDEVAARVGATLSLPVERLTPATTLRELAAESFLLVEMAVDLEEEGDDVRAHARLREVTTLGDLARLLGRP
;
A
#
# COMPACT_ATOMS: atom_id res chain seq x y z
N MET A 1 -25.15 2.11 -0.82
CA MET A 1 -24.19 3.13 -0.32
C MET A 1 -24.01 2.83 1.15
N SER A 2 -22.87 2.26 1.54
CA SER A 2 -22.57 2.02 2.96
C SER A 2 -21.60 3.10 3.40
N ALA A 3 -22.07 4.04 4.22
CA ALA A 3 -21.19 4.99 4.90
C ALA A 3 -20.71 4.31 6.18
N VAL A 4 -19.48 3.78 6.17
CA VAL A 4 -18.85 3.29 7.41
C VAL A 4 -18.33 4.51 8.14
N THR A 5 -19.13 5.07 9.05
CA THR A 5 -18.64 6.01 10.04
C THR A 5 -18.05 5.21 11.19
N GLY A 6 -16.74 4.99 11.18
CA GLY A 6 -16.03 4.49 12.36
C GLY A 6 -16.06 5.56 13.44
N ARG A 7 -17.06 5.52 14.33
CA ARG A 7 -17.04 6.27 15.59
C ARG A 7 -16.44 5.37 16.66
N ALA A 8 -15.31 5.77 17.22
CA ALA A 8 -14.95 5.35 18.57
C ALA A 8 -15.94 6.04 19.53
N GLU A 9 -17.00 5.36 19.96
CA GLU A 9 -18.00 5.95 20.86
C GLU A 9 -17.63 5.77 22.34
N GLY A 10 -17.52 6.91 23.02
CA GLY A 10 -18.09 7.16 24.35
C GLY A 10 -18.86 8.50 24.29
N PRO A 11 -19.95 8.70 25.04
CA PRO A 11 -20.84 9.84 24.81
C PRO A 11 -20.43 11.06 25.63
N VAL A 12 -19.98 12.13 24.97
CA VAL A 12 -20.19 13.52 25.43
C VAL A 12 -20.29 14.40 24.17
N ALA A 13 -21.39 15.13 24.01
CA ALA A 13 -21.51 16.19 23.02
C ALA A 13 -20.65 17.40 23.44
N GLY A 14 -19.33 17.22 23.43
CA GLY A 14 -18.35 18.29 23.55
C GLY A 14 -17.96 18.78 22.16
N ARG A 15 -17.61 20.07 22.03
CA ARG A 15 -16.87 20.54 20.85
C ARG A 15 -15.67 19.60 20.64
N PRO A 16 -15.40 19.15 19.40
CA PRO A 16 -14.27 18.27 19.13
C PRO A 16 -13.02 18.93 19.70
N SER A 17 -12.28 18.17 20.50
CA SER A 17 -10.99 18.63 20.99
C SER A 17 -10.12 18.92 19.75
N GLY A 18 -9.18 19.86 19.81
CA GLY A 18 -8.30 20.18 18.67
C GLY A 18 -7.38 19.03 18.20
N ARG A 19 -7.65 17.80 18.63
CA ARG A 19 -6.95 16.54 18.34
C ARG A 19 -7.78 15.57 17.50
N ASP A 20 -9.04 15.86 17.24
CA ASP A 20 -9.92 14.93 16.53
C ASP A 20 -9.74 15.12 15.02
N ALA A 21 -9.43 14.04 14.30
CA ALA A 21 -9.52 14.00 12.85
C ALA A 21 -10.73 13.16 12.45
N ARG A 22 -11.48 13.62 11.44
CA ARG A 22 -12.57 12.85 10.84
C ARG A 22 -12.21 12.56 9.39
N VAL A 23 -12.11 11.28 9.06
CA VAL A 23 -11.92 10.82 7.69
C VAL A 23 -13.26 10.33 7.16
N LEU A 24 -13.69 10.88 6.03
CA LEU A 24 -14.82 10.37 5.27
C LEU A 24 -14.31 9.38 4.24
N THR A 25 -15.07 8.32 3.98
CA THR A 25 -14.70 7.29 3.03
C THR A 25 -15.91 6.84 2.22
N VAL A 26 -15.69 6.64 0.93
CA VAL A 26 -16.66 6.07 -0.01
C VAL A 26 -16.09 4.77 -0.53
N LEU A 27 -16.90 3.72 -0.54
CA LEU A 27 -16.64 2.48 -1.30
C LEU A 27 -17.75 2.31 -2.34
N THR A 28 -17.37 1.97 -3.56
CA THR A 28 -18.33 1.70 -4.64
C THR A 28 -17.82 0.64 -5.60
N ARG A 29 -18.77 -0.07 -6.23
CA ARG A 29 -18.52 -0.97 -7.37
C ARG A 29 -19.07 -0.39 -8.69
N ALA A 30 -19.75 0.75 -8.61
CA ALA A 30 -20.35 1.39 -9.76
C ALA A 30 -19.30 2.20 -10.54
N ARG A 31 -19.49 2.23 -11.86
CA ARG A 31 -18.65 2.99 -12.79
C ARG A 31 -19.22 4.38 -12.98
N LEU A 32 -18.34 5.36 -13.16
CA LEU A 32 -18.76 6.69 -13.59
C LEU A 32 -19.35 6.60 -15.00
N PRO A 33 -20.61 7.00 -15.24
CA PRO A 33 -21.19 6.87 -16.57
C PRO A 33 -20.47 7.78 -17.57
N GLU A 34 -20.07 7.26 -18.74
CA GLU A 34 -19.27 8.00 -19.73
C GLU A 34 -19.90 9.34 -20.16
N ARG A 35 -21.24 9.37 -20.24
CA ARG A 35 -22.01 10.60 -20.55
C ARG A 35 -21.83 11.73 -19.53
N THR A 36 -21.37 11.41 -18.32
CA THR A 36 -21.14 12.36 -17.22
C THR A 36 -19.69 12.80 -17.09
N LEU A 37 -18.79 12.27 -17.94
CA LEU A 37 -17.39 12.66 -17.92
C LEU A 37 -17.22 14.10 -18.39
N THR A 38 -16.27 14.81 -17.78
CA THR A 38 -15.81 16.10 -18.32
C THR A 38 -15.01 15.87 -19.61
N ARG A 39 -14.70 16.95 -20.34
CA ARG A 39 -13.85 16.87 -21.54
C ARG A 39 -12.46 16.31 -21.19
N ARG A 40 -11.89 16.71 -20.05
CA ARG A 40 -10.58 16.25 -19.58
C ARG A 40 -10.61 14.78 -19.20
N GLU A 41 -11.62 14.38 -18.44
CA GLU A 41 -11.82 12.98 -18.05
C GLU A 41 -11.98 12.05 -19.25
N ARG A 42 -12.78 12.45 -20.27
CA ARG A 42 -12.90 11.66 -21.51
C ARG A 42 -11.56 11.50 -22.23
N ALA A 43 -10.75 12.57 -22.27
CA ALA A 43 -9.43 12.49 -22.89
C ALA A 43 -8.51 11.53 -22.13
N THR A 44 -8.53 11.57 -20.80
CA THR A 44 -7.76 10.64 -19.95
C THR A 44 -8.19 9.19 -20.18
N VAL A 45 -9.49 8.87 -20.14
CA VAL A 45 -9.98 7.49 -20.32
C VAL A 45 -9.58 6.93 -21.68
N ARG A 46 -9.71 7.72 -22.76
CA ARG A 46 -9.33 7.30 -24.12
C ARG A 46 -7.83 7.05 -24.28
N ALA A 47 -7.00 7.68 -23.45
CA ALA A 47 -5.56 7.48 -23.45
C ALA A 47 -5.13 6.22 -22.67
N LEU A 48 -6.03 5.60 -21.89
CA LEU A 48 -5.74 4.36 -21.17
C LEU A 48 -5.86 3.16 -22.12
N SER A 49 -4.83 2.32 -22.13
CA SER A 49 -4.83 1.04 -22.85
C SER A 49 -5.59 -0.03 -22.07
N GLY A 50 -6.49 -0.73 -22.77
CA GLY A 50 -7.24 -1.88 -22.24
C GLY A 50 -8.54 -1.53 -21.52
N GLU A 51 -9.57 -2.36 -21.73
CA GLU A 51 -10.89 -2.16 -21.14
C GLU A 51 -10.88 -2.24 -19.60
N GLU A 52 -10.04 -3.11 -19.03
CA GLU A 52 -9.97 -3.27 -17.57
C GLU A 52 -9.44 -2.01 -16.89
N ARG A 53 -8.36 -1.42 -17.43
CA ARG A 53 -7.78 -0.19 -16.89
C ARG A 53 -8.75 0.99 -17.01
N GLN A 54 -9.47 1.07 -18.13
CA GLN A 54 -10.53 2.06 -18.31
C GLN A 54 -11.65 1.87 -17.28
N ARG A 55 -12.12 0.64 -17.07
CA ARG A 55 -13.11 0.28 -16.06
C ARG A 55 -12.65 0.66 -14.65
N GLN A 56 -11.45 0.25 -14.25
CA GLN A 56 -10.86 0.55 -12.94
C GLN A 56 -10.77 2.06 -12.71
N TRP A 57 -10.31 2.82 -13.72
CA TRP A 57 -10.29 4.27 -13.67
C TRP A 57 -11.68 4.84 -13.45
N LEU A 58 -12.70 4.36 -14.19
CA LEU A 58 -14.08 4.84 -14.07
C LEU A 58 -14.70 4.54 -12.70
N ILE A 59 -14.45 3.36 -12.10
CA ILE A 59 -14.93 3.04 -10.74
C ILE A 59 -14.24 3.95 -9.71
N SER A 60 -12.93 4.13 -9.84
CA SER A 60 -12.13 4.99 -8.96
C SER A 60 -12.58 6.44 -9.01
N ARG A 61 -12.81 7.00 -10.21
CA ARG A 61 -13.32 8.36 -10.35
C ARG A 61 -14.75 8.52 -9.87
N PHE A 62 -15.57 7.47 -9.92
CA PHE A 62 -16.89 7.52 -9.31
C PHE A 62 -16.82 7.61 -7.79
N ALA A 63 -15.96 6.80 -7.15
CA ALA A 63 -15.72 6.87 -5.70
C ALA A 63 -15.28 8.28 -5.28
N LEU A 64 -14.31 8.84 -6.00
CA LEU A 64 -13.78 10.17 -5.75
C LEU A 64 -14.84 11.26 -5.97
N ARG A 65 -15.64 11.20 -7.05
CA ARG A 65 -16.69 12.19 -7.32
C ARG A 65 -17.78 12.18 -6.25
N LEU A 66 -18.18 11.01 -5.75
CA LEU A 66 -19.13 10.90 -4.63
C LEU A 66 -18.56 11.56 -3.37
N LEU A 67 -17.29 11.28 -3.05
CA LEU A 67 -16.61 11.86 -1.90
C LEU A 67 -16.51 13.38 -1.99
N LEU A 68 -16.07 13.91 -3.13
CA LEU A 68 -15.99 15.36 -3.39
C LEU A 68 -17.38 16.01 -3.28
N GLY A 69 -18.42 15.38 -3.83
CA GLY A 69 -19.79 15.85 -3.70
C GLY A 69 -20.27 15.94 -2.24
N MET A 70 -19.91 14.97 -1.39
CA MET A 70 -20.23 15.01 0.05
C MET A 70 -19.46 16.12 0.79
N LEU A 71 -18.29 16.51 0.30
CA LEU A 71 -17.48 17.60 0.85
C LEU A 71 -17.85 18.98 0.29
N GLY A 72 -18.73 19.04 -0.71
CA GLY A 72 -19.06 20.29 -1.42
C GLY A 72 -17.97 20.76 -2.41
N GLU A 73 -17.05 19.87 -2.78
CA GLU A 73 -15.94 20.16 -3.69
C GLU A 73 -16.33 19.95 -5.18
N PRO A 74 -15.61 20.56 -6.14
CA PRO A 74 -15.89 20.39 -7.56
C PRO A 74 -15.82 18.92 -8.02
N ALA A 75 -16.82 18.51 -8.82
CA ALA A 75 -16.94 17.13 -9.29
C ALA A 75 -15.96 16.72 -10.41
N ASP A 76 -15.22 17.66 -11.01
CA ASP A 76 -14.22 17.37 -12.04
C ASP A 76 -12.99 16.71 -11.41
N THR A 77 -12.85 15.40 -11.60
CA THR A 77 -11.80 14.62 -10.94
C THR A 77 -10.44 14.71 -11.64
N ALA A 78 -10.40 15.28 -12.86
CA ALA A 78 -9.18 15.39 -13.65
C ALA A 78 -8.15 16.36 -13.04
N GLY A 79 -8.58 17.26 -12.14
CA GLY A 79 -7.68 18.18 -11.44
C GLY A 79 -6.93 17.58 -10.26
N TYR A 80 -7.30 16.36 -9.81
CA TYR A 80 -6.72 15.74 -8.63
C TYR A 80 -5.63 14.74 -9.03
N ALA A 81 -4.37 15.14 -8.81
CA ALA A 81 -3.22 14.26 -8.89
C ALA A 81 -3.07 13.45 -7.60
N PHE A 82 -2.51 12.24 -7.72
CA PHE A 82 -2.18 11.38 -6.59
C PHE A 82 -0.69 11.04 -6.61
N PRO A 83 -0.02 10.94 -5.45
CA PRO A 83 -0.55 11.10 -4.09
C PRO A 83 -1.04 12.53 -3.79
N HIS A 84 -1.99 12.67 -2.85
CA HIS A 84 -2.64 13.94 -2.53
C HIS A 84 -2.65 14.19 -1.01
N PRO A 85 -2.44 15.42 -0.52
CA PRO A 85 -2.23 15.68 0.92
C PRO A 85 -3.43 15.34 1.81
N TRP A 86 -4.64 15.41 1.29
CA TRP A 86 -5.86 15.14 2.07
C TRP A 86 -6.84 14.19 1.39
N LEU A 87 -6.47 13.64 0.22
CA LEU A 87 -7.27 12.65 -0.51
C LEU A 87 -6.46 11.37 -0.70
N SER A 88 -7.12 10.23 -0.57
CA SER A 88 -6.57 8.96 -1.01
C SER A 88 -7.56 8.23 -1.88
N LEU A 89 -7.04 7.46 -2.82
CA LEU A 89 -7.81 6.67 -3.75
C LEU A 89 -7.16 5.28 -3.85
N SER A 90 -7.98 4.25 -3.78
CA SER A 90 -7.56 2.88 -4.04
C SER A 90 -8.65 2.14 -4.80
N HIS A 91 -8.25 1.08 -5.49
CA HIS A 91 -9.14 0.28 -6.29
C HIS A 91 -8.63 -1.14 -6.46
N THR A 92 -9.58 -2.02 -6.73
CA THR A 92 -9.37 -3.37 -7.21
C THR A 92 -9.99 -3.49 -8.60
N ARG A 93 -9.96 -4.69 -9.19
CA ARG A 93 -10.70 -4.99 -10.42
C ARG A 93 -12.19 -4.61 -10.32
N GLY A 94 -12.82 -4.80 -9.17
CA GLY A 94 -14.28 -4.71 -9.00
C GLY A 94 -14.80 -3.58 -8.13
N ALA A 95 -13.94 -2.93 -7.36
CA ALA A 95 -14.35 -1.91 -6.40
C ALA A 95 -13.33 -0.77 -6.35
N ALA A 96 -13.76 0.40 -5.90
CA ALA A 96 -12.85 1.48 -5.54
C ALA A 96 -13.29 2.18 -4.27
N ALA A 97 -12.29 2.62 -3.51
CA ALA A 97 -12.45 3.38 -2.30
C ALA A 97 -11.76 4.74 -2.42
N ALA A 98 -12.42 5.79 -1.96
CA ALA A 98 -11.85 7.12 -1.83
C ALA A 98 -11.98 7.59 -0.38
N ALA A 99 -10.95 8.22 0.17
CA ALA A 99 -10.99 8.80 1.51
C ALA A 99 -10.50 10.25 1.52
N ALA A 100 -11.08 11.06 2.42
CA ALA A 100 -10.72 12.46 2.61
C ALA A 100 -10.75 12.85 4.08
N ALA A 101 -9.86 13.75 4.48
CA ALA A 101 -10.01 14.45 5.75
C ALA A 101 -11.17 15.45 5.68
N ALA A 102 -12.29 15.17 6.33
CA ALA A 102 -13.44 16.07 6.40
C ALA A 102 -13.27 17.14 7.49
N TYR A 103 -12.50 16.82 8.51
CA TYR A 103 -12.06 17.75 9.54
C TYR A 103 -10.65 17.33 9.98
N ALA A 104 -9.70 18.25 9.86
CA ALA A 104 -8.31 18.04 10.19
C ALA A 104 -7.87 19.10 11.19
N GLY A 105 -7.51 18.66 12.40
CA GLY A 105 -6.67 19.49 13.26
C GLY A 105 -5.28 19.68 12.63
N PRO A 106 -4.48 20.66 13.09
CA PRO A 106 -3.16 20.98 12.53
C PRO A 106 -2.14 19.82 12.64
N ALA A 107 -2.49 18.75 13.33
CA ALA A 107 -1.64 17.57 13.49
C ALA A 107 -1.81 16.55 12.36
N LEU A 108 -2.88 16.59 11.56
CA LEU A 108 -3.08 15.63 10.47
C LEU A 108 -2.11 15.92 9.32
N ALA A 109 -1.27 14.94 9.00
CA ALA A 109 -0.24 15.02 7.98
C ALA A 109 -0.67 14.38 6.65
N GLY A 110 -1.56 13.40 6.69
CA GLY A 110 -2.02 12.69 5.49
C GLY A 110 -3.14 11.69 5.77
N VAL A 111 -3.80 11.25 4.70
CA VAL A 111 -4.88 10.25 4.72
C VAL A 111 -4.57 9.20 3.67
N GLY A 112 -4.81 7.94 4.01
CA GLY A 112 -4.66 6.79 3.14
C GLY A 112 -5.90 5.91 3.17
N VAL A 113 -6.19 5.28 2.05
CA VAL A 113 -7.23 4.25 1.94
C VAL A 113 -6.72 3.13 1.08
N ASP A 114 -7.03 1.90 1.47
CA ASP A 114 -6.86 0.74 0.62
C ASP A 114 -8.06 -0.20 0.67
N VAL A 115 -8.21 -0.98 -0.39
CA VAL A 115 -9.33 -1.89 -0.59
C VAL A 115 -8.80 -3.27 -0.99
N GLY A 116 -9.03 -4.27 -0.15
CA GLY A 116 -8.66 -5.67 -0.40
C GLY A 116 -9.89 -6.50 -0.76
N VAL A 117 -9.72 -7.56 -1.55
CA VAL A 117 -10.81 -8.53 -1.75
C VAL A 117 -10.62 -9.65 -0.72
N ASP A 118 -11.72 -10.08 -0.12
CA ASP A 118 -11.74 -11.24 0.77
C ASP A 118 -11.31 -12.49 -0.01
N ALA A 119 -10.44 -13.32 0.59
CA ALA A 119 -9.93 -14.54 -0.05
C ALA A 119 -11.03 -15.57 -0.34
N GLU A 120 -12.14 -15.54 0.41
CA GLU A 120 -13.28 -16.45 0.23
C GLU A 120 -14.33 -15.92 -0.77
N ALA A 121 -14.15 -14.69 -1.27
CA ALA A 121 -14.99 -14.13 -2.31
C ALA A 121 -14.84 -15.03 -3.55
N GLY A 122 -15.86 -15.84 -3.86
CA GLY A 122 -15.81 -17.01 -4.77
C GLY A 122 -15.07 -16.82 -6.10
N ALA A 123 -14.80 -17.92 -6.82
CA ALA A 123 -13.81 -18.05 -7.92
C ALA A 123 -13.51 -16.84 -8.83
N ASP A 124 -14.49 -16.01 -9.18
CA ASP A 124 -14.31 -14.78 -9.98
C ASP A 124 -13.70 -13.59 -9.19
N ALA A 125 -13.90 -13.53 -7.88
CA ALA A 125 -13.32 -12.55 -6.97
C ALA A 125 -11.96 -13.00 -6.39
N VAL A 126 -11.70 -14.31 -6.27
CA VAL A 126 -10.38 -14.89 -5.93
C VAL A 126 -9.28 -14.42 -6.89
N ARG A 127 -9.60 -14.20 -8.18
CA ARG A 127 -8.63 -13.67 -9.16
C ARG A 127 -8.32 -12.17 -9.00
N ALA A 128 -9.05 -11.45 -8.14
CA ALA A 128 -9.04 -9.99 -8.12
C ALA A 128 -8.10 -9.34 -7.09
N ARG A 129 -7.55 -10.08 -6.10
CA ARG A 129 -6.48 -9.63 -5.17
C ARG A 129 -6.12 -10.66 -4.10
N THR A 130 -5.99 -11.95 -4.43
CA THR A 130 -5.51 -12.92 -3.43
C THR A 130 -4.01 -12.69 -3.21
N VAL A 131 -3.63 -12.15 -2.05
CA VAL A 131 -2.22 -12.05 -1.68
C VAL A 131 -1.68 -13.47 -1.58
N ARG A 132 -0.69 -13.80 -2.43
CA ARG A 132 -0.08 -15.13 -2.39
C ARG A 132 0.44 -15.41 -0.96
N PRO A 133 0.22 -16.61 -0.38
CA PRO A 133 0.60 -16.89 1.02
C PRO A 133 2.07 -16.56 1.34
N ASP A 134 2.93 -16.73 0.35
CA ASP A 134 4.36 -16.53 0.44
C ASP A 134 4.79 -15.06 0.30
N ALA A 135 3.92 -14.18 -0.22
CA ALA A 135 4.17 -12.76 -0.35
C ALA A 135 4.33 -12.04 1.00
N GLY A 136 3.81 -12.63 2.08
CA GLY A 136 3.95 -12.11 3.45
C GLY A 136 5.41 -11.84 3.86
N ARG A 137 6.37 -12.59 3.30
CA ARG A 137 7.81 -12.39 3.57
C ARG A 137 8.32 -11.01 3.18
N PHE A 138 7.69 -10.35 2.21
CA PHE A 138 8.13 -9.06 1.67
C PHE A 138 7.62 -7.86 2.45
N PHE A 139 6.51 -7.99 3.19
CA PHE A 139 5.84 -6.84 3.78
C PHE A 139 5.46 -7.01 5.26
N LEU A 140 5.51 -8.23 5.80
CA LEU A 140 5.29 -8.48 7.22
C LEU A 140 6.61 -8.46 7.98
N GLY A 141 6.64 -7.85 9.17
CA GLY A 141 7.72 -8.01 10.14
C GLY A 141 7.60 -9.32 10.94
N ASP A 142 8.62 -9.66 11.72
CA ASP A 142 8.68 -10.91 12.49
C ASP A 142 7.43 -11.14 13.34
N ARG A 143 7.03 -10.14 14.14
CA ARG A 143 5.85 -10.23 15.00
C ARG A 143 4.55 -10.49 14.25
N GLU A 144 4.41 -9.94 13.04
CA GLU A 144 3.22 -10.13 12.22
C GLU A 144 3.21 -11.52 11.59
N ARG A 145 4.37 -12.02 11.16
CA ARG A 145 4.54 -13.39 10.66
C ARG A 145 4.28 -14.44 11.73
N ASP A 146 4.84 -14.25 12.92
CA ASP A 146 4.64 -15.14 14.06
C ASP A 146 3.16 -15.22 14.46
N TRP A 147 2.50 -14.06 14.50
CA TRP A 147 1.06 -14.00 14.75
C TRP A 147 0.26 -14.73 13.68
N LEU A 148 0.54 -14.47 12.40
CA LEU A 148 -0.15 -15.11 11.27
C LEU A 148 0.07 -16.64 11.26
N ALA A 149 1.27 -17.10 11.58
CA ALA A 149 1.59 -18.52 11.70
C ALA A 149 0.85 -19.21 12.86
N GLY A 150 0.46 -18.45 13.90
CA GLY A 150 -0.36 -18.94 15.01
C GLY A 150 -1.85 -19.11 14.68
N LEU A 151 -2.34 -18.60 13.55
CA LEU A 151 -3.74 -18.71 13.16
C LEU A 151 -4.08 -20.06 12.50
N PRO A 152 -5.36 -20.49 12.56
CA PRO A 152 -5.87 -21.58 11.73
C PRO A 152 -5.59 -21.33 10.24
N GLU A 153 -5.21 -22.37 9.50
CA GLU A 153 -4.83 -22.25 8.08
C GLU A 153 -5.92 -21.59 7.23
N THR A 154 -7.19 -21.85 7.53
CA THR A 154 -8.36 -21.27 6.87
C THR A 154 -8.48 -19.76 7.03
N GLU A 155 -7.89 -19.17 8.08
CA GLU A 155 -7.97 -17.73 8.35
C GLU A 155 -6.75 -16.96 7.82
N ARG A 156 -5.65 -17.65 7.51
CA ARG A 156 -4.36 -17.00 7.18
C ARG A 156 -4.42 -16.17 5.91
N ALA A 157 -5.10 -16.66 4.86
CA ALA A 157 -5.16 -15.95 3.59
C ALA A 157 -5.92 -14.62 3.73
N ASP A 158 -7.04 -14.63 4.45
CA ASP A 158 -7.86 -13.44 4.67
C ASP A 158 -7.14 -12.42 5.57
N GLU A 159 -6.50 -12.89 6.64
CA GLU A 159 -5.72 -12.03 7.54
C GLU A 159 -4.44 -11.48 6.88
N LEU A 160 -3.82 -12.22 5.97
CA LEU A 160 -2.71 -11.74 5.13
C LEU A 160 -3.18 -10.62 4.20
N ALA A 161 -4.32 -10.80 3.52
CA ALA A 161 -4.93 -9.77 2.67
C ALA A 161 -5.33 -8.53 3.48
N ARG A 162 -5.85 -8.72 4.70
CA ARG A 162 -6.16 -7.61 5.61
C ARG A 162 -4.90 -6.84 5.99
N LEU A 163 -3.83 -7.52 6.43
CA LEU A 163 -2.58 -6.86 6.81
C LEU A 163 -1.93 -6.11 5.64
N TRP A 164 -2.00 -6.69 4.43
CA TRP A 164 -1.61 -5.99 3.20
C TRP A 164 -2.40 -4.68 3.03
N THR A 165 -3.73 -4.76 3.11
CA THR A 165 -4.63 -3.60 2.96
C THR A 165 -4.34 -2.54 4.03
N VAL A 166 -4.03 -2.95 5.27
CA VAL A 166 -3.62 -2.04 6.35
C VAL A 166 -2.34 -1.30 5.99
N LYS A 167 -1.29 -2.02 5.58
CA LYS A 167 0.00 -1.41 5.28
C LYS A 167 -0.04 -0.52 4.04
N GLU A 168 -0.81 -0.87 3.02
CA GLU A 168 -1.05 -0.01 1.85
C GLU A 168 -1.74 1.30 2.25
N ALA A 169 -2.77 1.22 3.11
CA ALA A 169 -3.42 2.42 3.63
C ALA A 169 -2.45 3.29 4.45
N LEU A 170 -1.60 2.68 5.28
CA LEU A 170 -0.57 3.39 6.05
C LEU A 170 0.47 4.07 5.14
N LEU A 171 0.98 3.35 4.14
CA LEU A 171 1.91 3.88 3.12
C LEU A 171 1.30 5.08 2.39
N LYS A 172 0.04 4.99 1.97
CA LYS A 172 -0.67 6.09 1.29
C LYS A 172 -0.92 7.29 2.19
N ALA A 173 -1.08 7.07 3.50
CA ALA A 173 -1.27 8.13 4.47
C ALA A 173 0.04 8.89 4.80
N ASP A 174 1.21 8.29 4.55
CA ASP A 174 2.49 8.88 4.88
C ASP A 174 2.99 9.84 3.78
N PRO A 175 3.02 11.16 4.00
CA PRO A 175 3.56 12.11 3.03
C PRO A 175 5.08 11.94 2.82
N ALA A 176 5.78 11.24 3.71
CA ALA A 176 7.20 10.95 3.65
C ALA A 176 7.49 9.50 3.21
N ASN A 177 6.59 8.88 2.45
CA ASN A 177 6.72 7.48 1.98
C ASN A 177 7.73 7.24 0.85
N ALA A 178 8.38 8.29 0.35
CA ALA A 178 9.19 8.22 -0.88
C ALA A 178 10.39 7.24 -0.82
N ARG A 179 10.78 6.81 0.38
CA ARG A 179 11.90 5.88 0.64
C ARG A 179 11.50 4.72 1.55
N THR A 180 10.21 4.47 1.68
CA THR A 180 9.66 3.47 2.60
C THR A 180 9.01 2.35 1.80
N THR A 181 8.93 1.19 2.43
CA THR A 181 8.25 0.00 1.92
C THR A 181 7.09 -0.35 2.85
N LEU A 182 6.21 -1.27 2.42
CA LEU A 182 5.13 -1.76 3.27
C LEU A 182 5.65 -2.42 4.56
N ALA A 183 6.83 -3.06 4.51
CA ALA A 183 7.49 -3.65 5.66
C ALA A 183 7.85 -2.62 6.74
N ASP A 184 8.01 -1.35 6.36
CA ASP A 184 8.38 -0.31 7.30
C ASP A 184 7.19 0.19 8.13
N TYR A 185 5.95 -0.13 7.77
CA TYR A 185 4.77 0.24 8.54
C TYR A 185 4.37 -0.88 9.49
N LEU A 186 4.43 -0.61 10.80
CA LEU A 186 4.26 -1.58 11.87
C LEU A 186 3.02 -1.26 12.70
N PRO A 187 1.88 -1.94 12.47
CA PRO A 187 0.75 -1.93 13.40
C PRO A 187 1.20 -2.35 14.79
N ALA A 188 0.72 -1.66 15.83
CA ALA A 188 1.05 -1.98 17.21
C ALA A 188 0.51 -3.36 17.64
N ASN A 189 -0.58 -3.82 17.02
CA ASN A 189 -1.16 -5.13 17.22
C ASN A 189 -1.65 -5.67 15.87
N ALA A 190 -1.02 -6.73 15.37
CA ALA A 190 -1.37 -7.35 14.09
C ALA A 190 -2.83 -7.83 14.06
N ALA A 191 -3.36 -8.34 15.18
CA ALA A 191 -4.75 -8.83 15.29
C ALA A 191 -5.81 -7.71 15.33
N ALA A 192 -5.40 -6.46 15.59
CA ALA A 192 -6.35 -5.38 15.79
C ALA A 192 -6.89 -4.85 14.46
N ARG A 193 -8.22 -4.83 14.32
CA ARG A 193 -8.93 -4.22 13.19
C ARG A 193 -8.87 -2.70 13.19
N GLN A 194 -8.52 -2.09 14.31
CA GLN A 194 -8.27 -0.67 14.44
C GLN A 194 -7.16 -0.45 15.46
N GLY A 195 -6.35 0.58 15.28
CA GLY A 195 -5.26 0.82 16.20
C GLY A 195 -4.30 1.89 15.75
N ARG A 196 -3.12 1.85 16.34
CA ARG A 196 -1.99 2.71 16.00
C ARG A 196 -0.95 1.93 15.23
N ALA A 197 -0.22 2.60 14.36
CA ALA A 197 0.96 2.07 13.72
C ALA A 197 2.11 3.08 13.80
N GLY A 198 3.33 2.57 13.71
CA GLY A 198 4.56 3.34 13.59
C GLY A 198 5.30 3.02 12.30
N ARG A 199 6.34 3.80 12.00
CA ARG A 199 7.28 3.53 10.91
C ARG A 199 8.61 3.04 11.47
N SER A 200 9.12 1.91 10.99
CA SER A 200 10.47 1.42 11.32
C SER A 200 11.53 2.35 10.71
N GLY A 201 12.67 2.51 11.39
CA GLY A 201 13.82 3.26 10.85
C GLY A 201 13.63 4.77 10.66
N GLY A 202 12.47 5.35 11.01
CA GLY A 202 12.39 6.78 11.24
C GLY A 202 13.24 7.09 12.47
N GLU A 203 14.32 7.84 12.28
CA GLU A 203 15.33 8.23 13.27
C GLU A 203 14.85 8.01 14.71
N ALA A 204 15.49 7.04 15.35
CA ALA A 204 15.24 6.66 16.73
C ALA A 204 15.07 7.92 17.58
N GLU A 205 13.85 8.10 18.09
CA GLU A 205 13.53 8.83 19.31
C GLU A 205 13.71 10.36 19.32
N GLY A 206 14.31 10.97 18.29
CA GLY A 206 14.68 12.39 18.29
C GLY A 206 13.64 13.37 17.71
N GLU A 207 13.32 13.29 16.41
CA GLU A 207 12.64 14.40 15.73
C GLU A 207 11.58 13.95 14.71
N GLY A 208 10.32 14.34 14.93
CA GLY A 208 9.33 14.49 13.85
C GLY A 208 8.64 13.26 13.25
N GLY A 209 8.94 12.03 13.69
CA GLY A 209 8.31 10.82 13.12
C GLY A 209 6.77 10.82 13.16
N ALA A 210 6.12 10.46 12.04
CA ALA A 210 4.67 10.35 11.97
C ALA A 210 4.15 9.18 12.81
N VAL A 211 3.01 9.37 13.48
CA VAL A 211 2.23 8.30 14.11
C VAL A 211 0.97 8.10 13.31
N PHE A 212 0.57 6.86 13.10
CA PHE A 212 -0.59 6.53 12.29
C PHE A 212 -1.71 6.00 13.15
N GLY A 213 -2.94 6.35 12.81
CA GLY A 213 -4.15 5.65 13.23
C GLY A 213 -4.77 4.95 12.03
N TYR A 214 -5.29 3.74 12.21
CA TYR A 214 -6.00 3.02 11.15
C TYR A 214 -7.26 2.34 11.68
N ALA A 215 -8.20 2.09 10.77
CA ALA A 215 -9.39 1.29 11.02
C ALA A 215 -9.74 0.49 9.75
N THR A 216 -10.08 -0.77 9.95
CA THR A 216 -10.40 -1.76 8.93
C THR A 216 -11.78 -2.35 9.18
N GLY A 217 -12.58 -2.48 8.14
CA GLY A 217 -13.87 -3.16 8.19
C GLY A 217 -14.17 -3.90 6.90
N HIS A 218 -15.17 -4.78 6.95
CA HIS A 218 -15.71 -5.41 5.74
C HIS A 218 -16.88 -4.61 5.17
N CYS A 219 -17.01 -4.68 3.86
CA CYS A 219 -18.16 -4.19 3.11
C CYS A 219 -18.58 -5.25 2.09
N GLY A 220 -19.27 -6.29 2.56
CA GLY A 220 -19.46 -7.51 1.80
C GLY A 220 -18.14 -8.30 1.75
N ASP A 221 -17.76 -8.73 0.57
CA ASP A 221 -16.57 -9.49 0.19
C ASP A 221 -15.29 -8.63 0.03
N THR A 222 -15.22 -7.50 0.73
CA THR A 222 -14.14 -6.53 0.50
C THR A 222 -13.72 -5.90 1.82
N TRP A 223 -12.41 -5.94 2.06
CA TRP A 223 -11.74 -5.20 3.10
C TRP A 223 -11.62 -3.74 2.70
N LEU A 224 -11.96 -2.84 3.63
CA LEU A 224 -11.71 -1.42 3.49
C LEU A 224 -10.88 -0.99 4.69
N THR A 225 -9.65 -0.52 4.44
CA THR A 225 -8.84 0.12 5.47
C THR A 225 -8.67 1.59 5.19
N VAL A 226 -8.84 2.40 6.22
CA VAL A 226 -8.58 3.83 6.21
C VAL A 226 -7.49 4.11 7.23
N ALA A 227 -6.51 4.93 6.86
CA ALA A 227 -5.43 5.36 7.72
C ALA A 227 -5.29 6.89 7.70
N ALA A 228 -4.78 7.42 8.81
CA ALA A 228 -4.47 8.83 8.98
C ALA A 228 -3.09 8.96 9.63
N ALA A 229 -2.23 9.79 9.04
CA ALA A 229 -0.91 10.11 9.59
C ALA A 229 -1.00 11.40 10.42
N PHE A 230 -0.31 11.43 11.55
CA PHE A 230 -0.26 12.56 12.44
C PHE A 230 1.19 12.95 12.74
N HIS A 231 1.49 14.25 12.71
CA HIS A 231 2.76 14.76 13.22
C HIS A 231 2.88 14.44 14.71
N ARG A 232 4.00 13.83 15.13
CA ARG A 232 4.35 13.84 16.56
C ARG A 232 4.53 15.28 16.99
N ARG A 233 3.87 15.65 18.08
CA ARG A 233 4.27 16.86 18.78
C ARG A 233 5.68 16.63 19.29
N SER A 234 6.62 17.47 18.88
CA SER A 234 7.91 17.58 19.55
C SER A 234 7.62 17.87 21.01
N GLY A 235 7.70 16.85 21.86
CA GLY A 235 7.62 17.04 23.29
C GLY A 235 8.78 17.97 23.65
N SER A 236 8.49 19.12 24.25
CA SER A 236 9.51 19.95 24.90
C SER A 236 10.21 19.07 25.94
N GLY A 237 11.40 18.58 25.60
CA GLY A 237 12.08 17.51 26.32
C GLY A 237 12.42 17.90 27.76
N SER A 238 12.16 16.98 28.69
CA SER A 238 12.96 16.83 29.91
C SER A 238 13.93 15.68 29.67
N GLY A 239 15.21 16.00 29.54
CA GLY A 239 16.28 15.01 29.31
C GLY A 239 16.71 14.28 30.58
N ALA A 240 17.08 13.02 30.40
CA ALA A 240 18.02 12.18 31.17
C ALA A 240 17.89 10.76 30.59
N GLY A 241 18.91 9.97 30.26
CA GLY A 241 20.35 10.08 30.38
C GLY A 241 21.00 8.92 29.61
N SER A 242 22.30 9.02 29.42
CA SER A 242 23.22 8.12 28.71
C SER A 242 23.47 6.78 29.42
N GLY A 243 23.68 5.71 28.64
CA GLY A 243 24.28 4.46 29.11
C GLY A 243 24.79 3.62 27.93
N ASP A 244 26.11 3.52 27.83
CA ASP A 244 26.89 2.74 26.86
C ASP A 244 26.88 1.23 27.19
N ASP A 245 26.86 0.34 26.18
CA ASP A 245 27.53 -0.98 26.25
C ASP A 245 27.70 -1.63 24.86
N GLU A 246 28.94 -2.02 24.53
CA GLU A 246 29.36 -2.69 23.29
C GLU A 246 29.64 -4.19 23.55
N GLY A 247 29.19 -5.08 22.66
CA GLY A 247 29.54 -6.50 22.71
C GLY A 247 29.37 -7.20 21.36
N GLY A 248 30.47 -7.45 20.65
CA GLY A 248 30.52 -8.13 19.36
C GLY A 248 30.50 -9.67 19.44
N VAL A 249 30.02 -10.31 18.37
CA VAL A 249 29.98 -11.78 18.20
C VAL A 249 30.54 -12.14 16.81
N PRO A 250 31.26 -13.27 16.62
CA PRO A 250 32.00 -13.57 15.40
C PRO A 250 31.16 -14.25 14.30
N GLU A 251 31.53 -13.97 13.05
CA GLU A 251 31.00 -14.56 11.80
C GLU A 251 31.46 -16.02 11.57
N PRO A 252 30.55 -16.93 11.12
CA PRO A 252 30.93 -18.26 10.62
C PRO A 252 31.20 -18.30 9.11
N SER A 253 32.19 -19.12 8.73
CA SER A 253 32.74 -19.30 7.38
C SER A 253 31.80 -19.99 6.37
N ALA A 254 31.89 -19.58 5.11
CA ALA A 254 31.02 -20.00 4.00
C ALA A 254 31.39 -21.37 3.36
N PRO A 255 30.40 -22.14 2.85
CA PRO A 255 30.60 -23.37 2.08
C PRO A 255 30.85 -23.15 0.57
N ALA A 256 31.36 -24.20 -0.09
CA ALA A 256 31.85 -24.27 -1.47
C ALA A 256 30.76 -24.09 -2.57
N PRO A 257 31.13 -23.66 -3.80
CA PRO A 257 30.19 -23.24 -4.84
C PRO A 257 29.48 -24.40 -5.56
N SER A 258 28.15 -24.25 -5.67
CA SER A 258 27.24 -24.99 -6.56
C SER A 258 27.40 -24.55 -8.03
N PRO A 259 26.95 -25.36 -9.02
CA PRO A 259 26.96 -24.98 -10.43
C PRO A 259 26.15 -23.70 -10.67
N PRO A 260 26.56 -22.83 -11.63
CA PRO A 260 25.91 -21.54 -11.83
C PRO A 260 24.49 -21.72 -12.36
N PRO A 261 23.49 -21.04 -11.75
CA PRO A 261 22.13 -21.02 -12.25
C PRO A 261 22.03 -20.27 -13.58
N PRO A 262 20.95 -20.48 -14.36
CA PRO A 262 20.68 -19.72 -15.57
C PRO A 262 20.56 -18.22 -15.27
N SER A 263 21.24 -17.37 -16.05
CA SER A 263 21.23 -15.92 -15.86
C SER A 263 20.04 -15.25 -16.57
N VAL A 264 19.19 -14.56 -15.81
CA VAL A 264 18.06 -13.77 -16.34
C VAL A 264 18.55 -12.49 -17.03
N THR A 265 18.01 -12.19 -18.21
CA THR A 265 18.37 -11.02 -19.04
C THR A 265 17.37 -9.86 -18.88
N PHE A 266 17.77 -8.64 -19.29
CA PHE A 266 16.85 -7.48 -19.29
C PHE A 266 15.63 -7.70 -20.17
N ASP A 267 15.79 -8.32 -21.35
CA ASP A 267 14.68 -8.54 -22.29
C ASP A 267 13.62 -9.46 -21.70
N GLU A 268 14.02 -10.46 -20.91
CA GLU A 268 13.10 -11.33 -20.17
C GLU A 268 12.34 -10.57 -19.07
N VAL A 269 13.03 -9.72 -18.31
CA VAL A 269 12.39 -8.84 -17.31
C VAL A 269 11.44 -7.86 -17.97
N ALA A 270 11.85 -7.21 -19.07
CA ALA A 270 11.02 -6.25 -19.79
C ALA A 270 9.80 -6.91 -20.44
N ALA A 271 9.93 -8.11 -21.00
CA ALA A 271 8.80 -8.86 -21.56
C ALA A 271 7.76 -9.19 -20.48
N ARG A 272 8.20 -9.63 -19.29
CA ARG A 272 7.31 -9.92 -18.15
C ARG A 272 6.66 -8.66 -17.62
N VAL A 273 7.43 -7.62 -17.32
CA VAL A 273 6.92 -6.31 -16.87
C VAL A 273 5.90 -5.76 -17.88
N GLY A 274 6.19 -5.86 -19.17
CA GLY A 274 5.32 -5.43 -20.25
C GLY A 274 4.00 -6.23 -20.29
N ALA A 275 4.07 -7.55 -20.14
CA ALA A 275 2.89 -8.40 -20.07
C ALA A 275 2.02 -8.09 -18.84
N THR A 276 2.62 -8.02 -17.65
CA THR A 276 1.90 -7.81 -16.39
C THR A 276 1.28 -6.40 -16.32
N LEU A 277 2.01 -5.37 -16.74
CA LEU A 277 1.52 -3.98 -16.75
C LEU A 277 0.72 -3.62 -18.01
N SER A 278 0.59 -4.55 -18.96
CA SER A 278 0.05 -4.30 -20.31
C SER A 278 0.71 -3.08 -20.99
N LEU A 279 2.02 -2.95 -20.82
CA LEU A 279 2.84 -1.92 -21.45
C LEU A 279 3.56 -2.53 -22.67
N PRO A 280 3.64 -1.80 -23.80
CA PRO A 280 4.49 -2.22 -24.91
C PRO A 280 5.95 -2.32 -24.43
N VAL A 281 6.61 -3.45 -24.70
CA VAL A 281 7.98 -3.73 -24.25
C VAL A 281 8.96 -2.66 -24.75
N GLU A 282 8.68 -2.07 -25.92
CA GLU A 282 9.48 -1.02 -26.54
C GLU A 282 9.50 0.30 -25.73
N ARG A 283 8.60 0.45 -24.75
CA ARG A 283 8.58 1.59 -23.82
C ARG A 283 9.37 1.34 -22.54
N LEU A 284 9.83 0.12 -22.31
CA LEU A 284 10.60 -0.26 -21.15
C LEU A 284 12.08 -0.22 -21.50
N THR A 285 12.84 0.54 -20.73
CA THR A 285 14.29 0.67 -20.88
C THR A 285 14.96 0.27 -19.57
N PRO A 286 16.27 -0.06 -19.58
CA PRO A 286 17.00 -0.30 -18.34
C PRO A 286 16.95 0.87 -17.36
N ALA A 287 16.72 2.11 -17.85
CA ALA A 287 16.58 3.31 -17.03
C ALA A 287 15.15 3.56 -16.53
N THR A 288 14.15 2.81 -17.00
CA THR A 288 12.77 2.92 -16.52
C THR A 288 12.75 2.62 -15.03
N THR A 289 12.31 3.60 -14.24
CA THR A 289 12.37 3.49 -12.78
C THR A 289 11.25 2.59 -12.30
N LEU A 290 11.51 1.78 -11.26
CA LEU A 290 10.43 1.03 -10.63
C LEU A 290 9.34 1.96 -10.12
N ARG A 291 9.67 3.18 -9.68
CA ARG A 291 8.71 4.21 -9.29
C ARG A 291 7.72 4.59 -10.40
N GLU A 292 8.17 4.70 -11.64
CA GLU A 292 7.30 4.99 -12.80
C GLU A 292 6.32 3.84 -13.09
N LEU A 293 6.69 2.62 -12.71
CA LEU A 293 5.88 1.41 -12.85
C LEU A 293 5.00 1.15 -11.60
N ALA A 294 5.48 1.58 -10.41
CA ALA A 294 4.96 1.30 -9.07
C ALA A 294 3.69 2.08 -8.69
N ALA A 295 2.95 2.64 -9.65
CA ALA A 295 1.64 3.21 -9.33
C ALA A 295 0.70 2.15 -8.71
N GLU A 296 1.01 0.86 -8.85
CA GLU A 296 0.37 -0.25 -8.17
C GLU A 296 1.43 -1.13 -7.47
N SER A 297 1.74 -0.82 -6.20
CA SER A 297 2.77 -1.50 -5.39
C SER A 297 2.58 -3.02 -5.27
N PHE A 298 1.35 -3.51 -5.43
CA PHE A 298 1.01 -4.94 -5.41
C PHE A 298 1.65 -5.72 -6.57
N LEU A 299 1.64 -5.15 -7.77
CA LEU A 299 2.13 -5.84 -8.98
C LEU A 299 3.65 -6.06 -8.94
N LEU A 300 4.38 -5.15 -8.30
CA LEU A 300 5.83 -5.29 -8.12
C LEU A 300 6.20 -6.40 -7.13
N VAL A 301 5.40 -6.58 -6.07
CA VAL A 301 5.61 -7.67 -5.12
C VAL A 301 5.26 -9.01 -5.75
N GLU A 302 4.13 -9.10 -6.46
CA GLU A 302 3.77 -10.32 -7.21
C GLU A 302 4.85 -10.67 -8.24
N MET A 303 5.32 -9.68 -9.00
CA MET A 303 6.40 -9.91 -9.97
C MET A 303 7.71 -10.32 -9.31
N ALA A 304 8.07 -9.76 -8.14
CA ALA A 304 9.26 -10.18 -7.40
C ALA A 304 9.12 -11.62 -6.87
N VAL A 305 7.93 -12.01 -6.41
CA VAL A 305 7.61 -13.39 -6.02
C VAL A 305 7.80 -14.33 -7.21
N ASP A 306 7.17 -14.02 -8.35
CA ASP A 306 7.23 -14.85 -9.56
C ASP A 306 8.67 -15.00 -10.08
N LEU A 307 9.50 -13.96 -9.95
CA LEU A 307 10.91 -13.99 -10.37
C LEU A 307 11.81 -14.75 -9.38
N GLU A 308 11.51 -14.74 -8.08
CA GLU A 308 12.25 -15.53 -7.07
C GLU A 308 11.95 -17.04 -7.16
N GLU A 309 10.69 -17.42 -7.44
CA GLU A 309 10.30 -18.84 -7.55
C GLU A 309 11.00 -19.58 -8.70
N GLU A 310 11.42 -18.86 -9.73
CA GLU A 310 12.22 -19.43 -10.83
C GLU A 310 13.73 -19.40 -10.58
N GLY A 311 14.19 -18.61 -9.59
CA GLY A 311 15.61 -18.32 -9.35
C GLY A 311 16.27 -19.06 -8.18
N ASP A 312 15.50 -19.74 -7.31
CA ASP A 312 15.99 -20.56 -6.18
C ASP A 312 16.96 -19.83 -5.20
N ASP A 313 16.95 -18.48 -5.15
CA ASP A 313 17.81 -17.69 -4.25
C ASP A 313 17.02 -16.81 -3.27
N VAL A 314 17.12 -17.15 -1.98
CA VAL A 314 16.45 -16.51 -0.83
C VAL A 314 17.06 -15.13 -0.47
N ARG A 315 18.14 -14.68 -1.13
CA ARG A 315 18.91 -13.47 -0.76
C ARG A 315 18.37 -12.13 -1.31
N ALA A 316 17.19 -12.13 -1.94
CA ALA A 316 16.69 -10.97 -2.70
C ALA A 316 16.14 -9.81 -1.83
N HIS A 317 15.68 -10.04 -0.60
CA HIS A 317 14.94 -9.01 0.16
C HIS A 317 15.73 -7.73 0.49
N ALA A 318 16.97 -7.86 0.99
CA ALA A 318 17.80 -6.68 1.32
C ALA A 318 18.25 -5.93 0.07
N ARG A 319 18.48 -6.66 -1.03
CA ARG A 319 18.94 -6.10 -2.31
C ARG A 319 17.82 -5.47 -3.13
N LEU A 320 16.58 -5.93 -2.99
CA LEU A 320 15.41 -5.30 -3.62
C LEU A 320 15.24 -3.83 -3.21
N ARG A 321 15.68 -3.45 -2.00
CA ARG A 321 15.68 -2.05 -1.54
C ARG A 321 16.63 -1.15 -2.35
N GLU A 322 17.65 -1.72 -2.97
CA GLU A 322 18.64 -1.02 -3.80
C GLU A 322 18.23 -0.96 -5.28
N VAL A 323 17.18 -1.68 -5.67
CA VAL A 323 16.68 -1.72 -7.05
C VAL A 323 15.84 -0.47 -7.32
N THR A 324 16.36 0.43 -8.15
CA THR A 324 15.66 1.67 -8.51
C THR A 324 15.09 1.65 -9.92
N THR A 325 15.65 0.82 -10.79
CA THR A 325 15.32 0.72 -12.21
C THR A 325 15.09 -0.73 -12.64
N LEU A 326 14.45 -0.93 -13.80
CA LEU A 326 14.34 -2.26 -14.41
C LEU A 326 15.72 -2.86 -14.75
N GLY A 327 16.71 -2.03 -15.07
CA GLY A 327 18.08 -2.48 -15.27
C GLY A 327 18.74 -2.96 -13.97
N ASP A 328 18.43 -2.32 -12.83
CA ASP A 328 18.88 -2.82 -11.52
C ASP A 328 18.23 -4.16 -11.20
N LEU A 329 16.94 -4.31 -11.52
CA LEU A 329 16.18 -5.52 -11.26
C LEU A 329 16.72 -6.69 -12.08
N ALA A 330 16.93 -6.48 -13.39
CA ALA A 330 17.54 -7.48 -14.26
C ALA A 330 18.96 -7.86 -13.81
N ARG A 331 19.76 -6.90 -13.34
CA ARG A 331 21.09 -7.19 -12.78
C ARG A 331 21.03 -7.93 -11.45
N LEU A 332 20.02 -7.67 -10.63
CA LEU A 332 19.83 -8.37 -9.36
C LEU A 332 19.48 -9.85 -9.62
N LEU A 333 18.60 -10.10 -10.60
CA LEU A 333 18.11 -11.44 -10.96
C LEU A 333 19.07 -12.23 -11.86
N GLY A 334 19.90 -11.53 -12.64
CA GLY A 334 20.89 -12.14 -13.54
C GLY A 334 22.24 -12.42 -12.89
N ARG A 335 22.41 -12.15 -11.58
CA ARG A 335 23.61 -12.51 -10.83
C ARG A 335 23.48 -13.96 -10.33
N PRO A 336 24.49 -14.82 -10.57
CA PRO A 336 24.51 -16.17 -10.05
C PRO A 336 24.67 -16.21 -8.53
#